data_AF-A0A9D1SJY3-F1
#
_entry.id   AF-A0A9D1SJY3-F1
#
_cell.length_a   1.000
_cell.length_b   1.000
_cell.length_c   1.000
_cell.angle_alpha   90.00
_cell.angle_beta   90.00
_cell.angle_gamma   90.00
#
_symmetry.space_group_name_H-M   'P 1'
#
loop_
_entity.id
_entity.type
_entity.pdbx_description
1 polymer ?
#
loop_
_entity_poly.entity_id
_entity_poly.type
_entity_poly.pdbx_seq_one_letter_code
_entity_poly.pdbx_strand_id
1 'polypeptide(L)'
;MKKDAKLIAVAGKGMAGLNGVFDDQARERDVHFIWVQQDLMDCRTISRRDMREQVNKYMTSVLQEKPVDPTLVDFDDTQAW
;
A
#
# COMPACT_ATOMS: atom_id res chain seq x y z
N MET A 1 -3.52 14.37 22.15
CA MET A 1 -2.74 13.28 21.53
C MET A 1 -3.34 13.04 20.15
N LYS A 2 -2.79 13.68 19.11
CA LYS A 2 -3.28 13.50 17.74
C LYS A 2 -2.96 12.05 17.37
N LYS A 3 -3.98 11.26 17.01
CA LYS A 3 -3.74 9.95 16.43
C LYS A 3 -3.19 10.24 15.04
N ASP A 4 -1.92 9.97 14.79
CA ASP A 4 -1.32 10.06 13.47
C ASP A 4 -2.16 9.18 12.53
N ALA A 5 -2.98 9.80 11.69
CA ALA A 5 -3.92 9.11 10.83
C ALA A 5 -3.12 8.43 9.71
N LYS A 6 -2.72 7.17 9.94
CA LYS A 6 -2.09 6.31 8.94
C LYS A 6 -3.16 5.79 7.98
N LEU A 7 -3.66 6.64 7.09
CA LEU A 7 -4.57 6.22 6.04
C LEU A 7 -3.77 5.74 4.84
N ILE A 8 -3.50 4.44 4.80
CA ILE A 8 -2.92 3.78 3.62
C ILE A 8 -4.02 3.65 2.56
N ALA A 9 -4.00 4.51 1.55
CA ALA A 9 -4.87 4.40 0.38
C ALA A 9 -4.09 3.74 -0.76
N VAL A 10 -4.65 2.67 -1.35
CA VAL A 10 -4.04 1.90 -2.44
C VAL A 10 -4.72 2.27 -3.77
N ALA A 11 -3.97 2.85 -4.70
CA ALA A 11 -4.48 3.23 -6.01
C ALA A 11 -3.80 2.44 -7.14
N GLY A 12 -4.61 1.87 -8.03
CA GLY A 12 -4.16 0.99 -9.12
C GLY A 12 -3.73 1.72 -10.39
N LYS A 13 -3.24 0.95 -11.38
CA LYS A 13 -2.65 1.48 -12.64
C LYS A 13 -3.55 2.44 -13.42
N GLY A 14 -4.88 2.29 -13.32
CA GLY A 14 -5.85 3.19 -13.97
C GLY A 14 -5.82 4.62 -13.46
N MET A 15 -5.15 4.89 -12.33
CA MET A 15 -5.07 6.21 -11.71
C MET A 15 -3.75 6.94 -12.01
N ALA A 16 -2.88 6.39 -12.87
CA ALA A 16 -1.54 6.94 -13.14
C ALA A 16 -1.54 8.42 -13.54
N GLY A 17 -2.55 8.87 -14.31
CA GLY A 17 -2.70 10.27 -14.72
C GLY A 17 -3.12 11.22 -13.59
N LEU A 18 -3.56 10.69 -12.46
CA LEU A 18 -3.99 11.46 -11.29
C LEU A 18 -2.94 11.44 -10.16
N ASN A 19 -1.81 10.76 -10.34
CA ASN A 19 -0.83 10.56 -9.28
C ASN A 19 -0.39 11.87 -8.62
N GLY A 20 -0.01 12.87 -9.42
CA GLY A 20 0.42 14.17 -8.90
C GLY A 20 -0.67 14.86 -8.05
N VAL A 21 -1.93 14.79 -8.49
CA VAL A 21 -3.05 15.39 -7.75
C VAL A 21 -3.24 14.68 -6.41
N PHE A 22 -3.21 13.34 -6.37
CA PHE A 22 -3.35 12.61 -5.12
C PHE A 22 -2.16 12.83 -4.17
N ASP A 23 -0.94 12.87 -4.70
CA ASP A 23 0.26 13.14 -3.89
C ASP A 23 0.22 14.55 -3.28
N ASP A 24 -0.20 15.55 -4.05
CA ASP A 24 -0.35 16.92 -3.55
C ASP A 24 -1.45 17.02 -2.49
N GLN A 25 -2.59 16.36 -2.74
CA GLN A 25 -3.71 16.30 -1.81
C GLN A 25 -3.40 15.53 -0.52
N ALA A 26 -2.56 14.49 -0.58
CA ALA A 26 -2.07 13.77 0.59
C ALA A 26 -1.12 14.64 1.41
N ARG A 27 -0.21 15.36 0.75
CA ARG A 27 0.72 16.29 1.40
C ARG A 27 0.02 17.46 2.07
N GLU A 28 -0.95 18.07 1.40
CA GLU A 28 -1.76 19.17 1.94
C GLU A 28 -2.53 18.78 3.21
N ARG A 29 -2.94 17.51 3.31
CA ARG A 29 -3.70 16.98 4.46
C ARG A 29 -2.82 16.29 5.52
N ASP A 30 -1.50 16.25 5.32
CA ASP A 30 -0.56 15.56 6.19
C ASP A 30 -0.92 14.06 6.38
N VAL A 31 -1.23 13.39 5.27
CA VAL A 31 -1.60 11.97 5.24
C VAL A 31 -0.51 11.13 4.58
N HIS A 32 -0.14 10.03 5.22
CA HIS A 32 0.76 9.03 4.65
C HIS A 32 0.08 8.25 3.52
N PHE A 33 0.49 8.50 2.28
CA PHE A 33 -0.09 7.90 1.08
C PHE A 33 0.94 7.03 0.33
N ILE A 34 0.50 5.92 -0.26
CA ILE A 34 1.35 5.05 -1.08
C ILE A 34 0.68 4.62 -2.37
N TRP A 35 1.48 4.48 -3.41
CA TRP A 35 1.07 3.79 -4.62
C TRP A 35 1.44 2.32 -4.49
N VAL A 36 0.46 1.44 -4.61
CA VAL A 36 0.68 0.00 -4.69
C VAL A 36 0.20 -0.45 -6.04
N GLN A 37 1.10 -1.07 -6.80
CA GLN A 37 0.72 -1.67 -8.06
C GLN A 37 -0.33 -2.74 -7.79
N GLN A 38 -1.48 -2.62 -8.43
CA GLN A 38 -2.53 -3.63 -8.46
C GLN A 38 -3.10 -3.71 -9.88
N ASP A 39 -3.62 -4.88 -10.23
CA ASP A 39 -4.41 -5.08 -11.43
C ASP A 39 -5.79 -5.60 -11.01
N LEU A 40 -6.79 -4.73 -11.15
CA LEU A 40 -8.17 -5.04 -10.79
C LEU A 40 -8.78 -6.07 -11.74
N MET A 41 -8.31 -6.10 -13.00
CA MET A 41 -8.91 -6.91 -14.07
C MET A 41 -8.25 -8.28 -14.17
N ASP A 42 -6.98 -8.42 -13.78
CA ASP A 42 -6.28 -9.70 -13.77
C ASP A 42 -5.27 -9.81 -12.61
N CYS A 43 -5.67 -10.49 -11.54
CA CYS A 43 -4.82 -10.78 -10.38
C CYS A 43 -3.57 -11.65 -10.68
N ARG A 44 -3.44 -12.18 -11.91
CA ARG A 44 -2.25 -12.96 -12.32
C ARG A 44 -1.12 -12.07 -12.80
N THR A 45 -1.37 -10.81 -13.15
CA THR A 45 -0.33 -9.89 -13.62
C THR A 45 0.42 -9.25 -12.46
N ILE A 46 -0.25 -9.06 -11.33
CA ILE A 46 0.32 -8.60 -10.07
C ILE A 46 -0.24 -9.48 -8.96
N SER A 47 0.65 -10.23 -8.30
CA SER A 47 0.21 -11.14 -7.24
C SER A 47 -0.12 -10.38 -5.95
N ARG A 48 -0.96 -10.99 -5.11
CA ARG A 48 -1.25 -10.47 -3.76
C ARG A 48 0.02 -10.38 -2.91
N ARG A 49 0.97 -11.30 -3.10
CA ARG A 49 2.29 -11.26 -2.46
C ARG A 49 3.06 -10.00 -2.85
N ASP A 50 3.08 -9.62 -4.12
CA ASP A 50 3.77 -8.41 -4.58
C ASP A 50 3.15 -7.14 -4.01
N MET A 51 1.81 -7.10 -3.88
CA MET A 51 1.11 -6.00 -3.21
C MET A 51 1.49 -5.91 -1.73
N ARG A 52 1.48 -7.04 -1.02
CA ARG A 52 1.89 -7.13 0.39
C ARG A 52 3.34 -6.69 0.58
N GLU A 53 4.25 -7.11 -0.30
CA GLU A 53 5.65 -6.71 -0.23
C GLU A 53 5.83 -5.20 -0.38
N GLN A 54 5.09 -4.55 -1.29
CA GLN A 54 5.13 -3.08 -1.45
C GLN A 54 4.67 -2.36 -0.18
N VAL A 55 3.56 -2.80 0.42
CA VAL A 55 3.05 -2.24 1.69
C VAL A 55 4.06 -2.48 2.82
N ASN A 56 4.55 -3.70 2.99
CA ASN A 56 5.50 -4.04 4.04
C ASN A 56 6.78 -3.20 3.93
N LYS A 57 7.34 -3.06 2.73
CA LYS A 57 8.51 -2.19 2.48
C LYS A 57 8.24 -0.74 2.87
N TYR A 58 7.06 -0.20 2.57
CA TYR A 58 6.72 1.15 2.99
C TYR A 58 6.64 1.27 4.52
N MET A 59 5.95 0.34 5.17
CA MET A 59 5.82 0.32 6.63
C MET A 59 7.20 0.25 7.31
N THR A 60 8.09 -0.63 6.85
CA THR A 60 9.41 -0.81 7.49
C THR A 60 10.41 0.27 7.10
N SER A 61 10.44 0.72 5.84
CA SER A 61 11.49 1.61 5.35
C SER A 61 11.12 3.09 5.45
N VAL A 62 9.86 3.45 5.27
CA VAL A 62 9.40 4.85 5.34
C VAL A 62 8.85 5.17 6.71
N LEU A 63 7.93 4.35 7.22
CA LEU A 63 7.33 4.58 8.54
C LEU A 63 8.18 4.04 9.69
N GLN A 64 9.23 3.26 9.41
CA GLN A 64 10.10 2.64 10.42
C GLN A 64 9.33 1.77 11.43
N GLU A 65 8.20 1.20 10.98
CA GLU A 65 7.33 0.36 11.78
C GLU A 65 7.84 -1.07 11.88
N LYS A 66 7.49 -1.73 12.98
CA LYS A 66 7.73 -3.16 13.17
C LYS A 66 6.45 -3.94 12.88
N PRO A 67 6.55 -5.12 12.24
CA PRO A 67 5.38 -5.96 12.02
C PRO A 67 4.77 -6.33 13.38
N VAL A 68 3.46 -6.09 13.53
CA VAL A 68 2.70 -6.47 14.73
C VAL A 68 2.71 -7.98 14.90
N ASP A 69 2.64 -8.69 13.77
CA ASP A 69 2.79 -10.13 13.69
C ASP A 69 3.74 -10.48 12.53
N PRO A 70 4.94 -11.02 12.81
CA PRO A 70 5.90 -11.43 11.78
C PRO A 70 5.37 -12.49 10.81
N THR A 71 4.39 -13.30 11.22
CA THR A 71 3.81 -14.36 10.37
C THR A 71 2.96 -13.81 9.23
N LEU A 72 2.50 -12.55 9.35
CA LEU A 72 1.71 -11.87 8.33
C LEU A 72 2.57 -11.19 7.26
N VAL A 73 3.89 -11.17 7.43
CA VAL A 73 4.81 -10.53 6.47
C VAL A 73 4.89 -11.32 5.17
N ASP A 74 4.96 -12.65 5.26
CA ASP A 74 5.03 -13.55 4.11
C ASP A 74 4.30 -14.87 4.43
N PHE A 75 3.20 -15.12 3.75
CA PHE A 75 2.38 -16.31 3.87
C PHE A 75 1.77 -16.67 2.52
N ASP A 76 1.37 -17.93 2.38
CA ASP A 76 0.68 -18.43 1.18
C ASP A 76 -0.79 -17.98 1.19
N ASP A 77 -1.11 -17.06 0.28
CA ASP A 77 -2.45 -16.54 0.04
C ASP A 77 -2.96 -16.85 -1.37
N THR A 78 -2.41 -17.89 -2.02
CA THR A 78 -2.78 -18.28 -3.38
C THR A 78 -4.25 -18.72 -3.51
N GLN A 79 -4.85 -19.21 -2.43
CA GLN A 79 -6.24 -19.69 -2.38
C GLN A 79 -7.23 -18.65 -1.79
N ALA A 80 -6.77 -17.44 -1.45
CA ALA A 80 -7.68 -16.39 -1.01
C ALA A 80 -8.55 -15.93 -2.19
N TRP A 81 -9.87 -15.98 -2.03
CA TRP A 81 -10.84 -15.51 -3.04
C TRP A 81 -10.88 -13.99 -3.09
#